data_AF-J9E9C3-F1
#
_entry.id   AF-J9E9C3-F1
#
_cell.length_a   1.000
_cell.length_b   1.000
_cell.length_c   1.000
_cell.angle_alpha   90.00
_cell.angle_beta   90.00
_cell.angle_gamma   90.00
#
_symmetry.space_group_name_H-M   'P 1'
#
loop_
_entity.id
_entity.type
_entity.pdbx_description
1 polymer ?
#
loop_
_entity_poly.entity_id
_entity_poly.type
_entity_poly.pdbx_seq_one_letter_code
_entity_poly.pdbx_strand_id
1 'polypeptide(L)'
;MLTQRNPGVYEIEDLTGSIEVDLKEATFHKGLFTDGCIMMLEGRSVGGLFRVNAVGLAPVESAKVTRNYFGVTNWFGGEGTVACGSQIRLRTLCERNDRTRFILMSDVWLDDSRILSAINELIFAFTDSQLLAFIICGNFCSQMGTADSYHRTY
;
A
#
# COMPACT_ATOMS: atom_id res chain seq x y z
N MET A 1 0.68 17.00 -8.31
CA MET A 1 1.26 16.42 -7.08
C MET A 1 1.40 17.54 -6.08
N LEU A 2 1.02 17.33 -4.83
CA LEU A 2 1.26 18.31 -3.77
C LEU A 2 2.74 18.29 -3.39
N THR A 3 3.33 19.47 -3.28
CA THR A 3 4.68 19.65 -2.78
C THR A 3 4.69 20.75 -1.71
N GLN A 4 5.46 20.56 -0.65
CA GLN A 4 5.74 21.60 0.33
C GLN A 4 7.11 22.24 0.07
N ARG A 5 7.14 23.38 -0.64
CA ARG A 5 8.39 24.09 -0.97
C ARG A 5 9.09 24.62 0.29
N ASN A 6 8.32 25.21 1.20
CA ASN A 6 8.77 25.74 2.49
C ASN A 6 7.74 25.39 3.57
N PRO A 7 8.09 25.40 4.86
CA PRO A 7 7.12 25.19 5.93
C PRO A 7 5.90 26.11 5.79
N GLY A 8 4.73 25.50 5.61
CA GLY A 8 3.45 26.20 5.42
C GLY A 8 3.19 26.77 4.01
N VAL A 9 4.11 26.61 3.06
CA VAL A 9 3.95 27.03 1.66
C VAL A 9 3.79 25.79 0.78
N TYR A 10 2.61 25.63 0.20
CA TYR A 10 2.24 24.48 -0.61
C TYR A 10 2.14 24.86 -2.07
N GLU A 11 2.55 23.94 -2.95
CA GLU A 11 2.38 24.05 -4.39
C GLU A 11 1.72 22.78 -4.94
N ILE A 12 1.08 22.91 -6.09
CA ILE A 12 0.73 21.75 -6.91
C ILE A 12 1.57 21.77 -8.18
N GLU A 13 2.12 20.60 -8.51
CA GLU A 13 2.98 20.40 -9.67
C GLU A 13 2.37 19.40 -10.66
N ASP A 14 2.50 19.67 -11.95
CA ASP A 14 2.29 18.71 -13.03
C ASP A 14 3.47 18.74 -14.02
N LEU A 15 3.34 18.07 -15.17
CA LEU A 15 4.40 18.04 -16.18
C LEU A 15 4.71 19.40 -16.83
N THR A 16 3.88 20.42 -16.59
CA THR A 16 4.00 21.75 -17.20
C THR A 16 4.59 22.80 -16.27
N GLY A 17 4.53 22.58 -14.95
CA GLY A 17 5.11 23.46 -13.95
C GLY A 17 4.44 23.34 -12.59
N SER A 18 4.66 24.34 -11.73
CA SER A 18 4.04 24.43 -10.41
C SER A 18 3.29 25.74 -10.20
N ILE A 19 2.30 25.70 -9.32
CA ILE A 19 1.55 26.87 -8.85
C ILE A 19 1.36 26.80 -7.35
N GLU A 20 1.53 27.93 -6.67
CA GLU A 20 1.29 28.04 -5.22
C GLU A 20 -0.21 27.89 -4.91
N VAL A 21 -0.51 27.15 -3.85
CA VAL A 21 -1.89 26.86 -3.44
C VAL A 21 -2.17 27.35 -2.03
N ASP A 22 -3.34 27.94 -1.85
CA ASP A 22 -3.87 28.30 -0.54
C ASP A 22 -4.94 27.29 -0.12
N LEU A 23 -4.61 26.50 0.90
CA LEU A 23 -5.44 25.43 1.45
C LEU A 23 -6.23 25.85 2.70
N LYS A 24 -6.13 27.11 3.15
CA LYS A 24 -6.68 27.55 4.46
C LYS A 24 -8.19 27.37 4.59
N GLU A 25 -8.93 27.57 3.49
CA GLU A 25 -10.39 27.47 3.45
C GLU A 25 -10.88 26.19 2.74
N ALA A 26 -9.97 25.26 2.43
CA ALA A 26 -10.28 24.10 1.63
C ALA A 26 -11.03 23.03 2.44
N THR A 27 -12.11 22.48 1.86
CA THR A 27 -12.79 21.30 2.40
C THR A 27 -12.18 20.02 1.85
N PHE A 28 -11.72 19.13 2.72
CA PHE A 28 -11.13 17.86 2.32
C PHE A 28 -12.19 16.76 2.31
N HIS A 29 -12.27 16.01 1.20
CA HIS A 29 -13.02 14.77 1.14
C HIS A 29 -12.34 13.68 1.99
N LYS A 30 -12.99 12.52 2.16
CA LYS A 30 -12.42 11.41 2.93
C LYS A 30 -11.14 10.91 2.27
N GLY A 31 -10.05 10.86 3.03
CA GLY A 31 -8.75 10.37 2.55
C GLY A 31 -7.62 10.74 3.50
N LEU A 32 -6.43 10.21 3.21
CA LEU A 32 -5.18 10.66 3.80
C LEU A 32 -4.47 11.54 2.76
N PHE A 33 -4.21 12.80 3.11
CA PHE A 33 -3.56 13.77 2.25
C PHE A 33 -2.19 14.07 2.83
N THR A 34 -1.15 13.72 2.10
CA THR A 34 0.25 13.97 2.48
C THR A 34 0.96 14.73 1.38
N ASP A 35 2.12 15.26 1.74
CA ASP A 35 3.09 15.72 0.74
C ASP A 35 3.40 14.58 -0.24
N GLY A 36 3.57 14.90 -1.53
CA GLY A 36 3.74 13.93 -2.62
C GLY A 36 2.46 13.28 -3.12
N CYS A 37 1.28 13.54 -2.53
CA CYS A 37 0.02 12.99 -3.06
C CYS A 37 -0.34 13.56 -4.44
N ILE A 38 -0.82 12.70 -5.33
CA ILE A 38 -1.54 13.12 -6.53
C ILE A 38 -3.02 13.23 -6.16
N MET A 39 -3.56 14.43 -6.27
CA MET A 39 -4.92 14.75 -5.85
C MET A 39 -5.57 15.78 -6.79
N MET A 40 -6.89 15.87 -6.69
CA MET A 40 -7.72 16.80 -7.43
C MET A 40 -8.07 17.97 -6.51
N LEU A 41 -7.77 19.19 -6.98
CA LEU A 41 -8.08 20.42 -6.24
C LEU A 41 -9.07 21.24 -7.07
N GLU A 42 -10.18 21.61 -6.45
CA GLU A 42 -11.18 22.51 -7.01
C GLU A 42 -10.99 23.89 -6.39
N GLY A 43 -11.02 24.94 -7.20
CA GLY A 43 -10.84 26.30 -6.71
C GLY A 43 -10.72 27.34 -7.81
N ARG A 44 -10.15 28.50 -7.47
CA ARG A 44 -9.94 29.63 -8.40
C ARG A 44 -8.52 30.17 -8.32
N SER A 45 -7.96 30.52 -9.48
CA SER A 45 -6.66 31.20 -9.55
C SER A 45 -6.86 32.72 -9.53
N VAL A 46 -6.20 33.41 -8.59
CA VAL A 46 -6.23 34.87 -8.45
C VAL A 46 -4.81 35.38 -8.27
N GLY A 47 -4.27 36.07 -9.28
CA GLY A 47 -2.94 36.68 -9.21
C GLY A 47 -1.79 35.67 -9.09
N GLY A 48 -1.93 34.48 -9.68
CA GLY A 48 -0.90 33.43 -9.64
C GLY A 48 -0.94 32.54 -8.39
N LEU A 49 -1.87 32.81 -7.46
CA LEU A 49 -2.16 31.95 -6.31
C LEU A 49 -3.46 31.19 -6.56
N PHE A 50 -3.43 29.87 -6.41
CA PHE A 50 -4.62 29.04 -6.54
C PHE A 50 -5.30 28.85 -5.18
N ARG A 51 -6.44 29.49 -4.99
CA ARG A 51 -7.25 29.37 -3.77
C ARG A 51 -8.18 28.18 -3.89
N VAL A 52 -8.00 27.23 -2.98
CA VAL A 52 -8.63 25.91 -3.05
C VAL A 52 -9.90 25.91 -2.21
N ASN A 53 -11.00 25.46 -2.83
CA ASN A 53 -12.30 25.28 -2.21
C ASN A 53 -12.48 23.84 -1.72
N ALA A 54 -12.11 22.86 -2.53
CA ALA A 54 -12.25 21.45 -2.19
C ALA A 54 -11.05 20.62 -2.65
N VAL A 55 -10.74 19.57 -1.88
CA VAL A 55 -9.63 18.65 -2.17
C VAL A 55 -10.14 17.21 -2.12
N GLY A 56 -9.85 16.46 -3.17
CA GLY A 56 -10.20 15.04 -3.29
C GLY A 56 -9.02 14.20 -3.78
N LEU A 57 -8.97 12.95 -3.35
CA LEU A 57 -8.05 11.98 -3.95
C LEU A 57 -8.56 11.57 -5.34
N ALA A 58 -7.64 11.17 -6.23
CA ALA A 58 -8.03 10.59 -7.50
C ALA A 58 -8.94 9.37 -7.29
N PRO A 59 -10.00 9.20 -8.11
CA PRO A 59 -10.92 8.07 -7.94
C PRO A 59 -10.20 6.74 -8.18
N VAL A 60 -10.46 5.76 -7.31
CA VAL A 60 -9.87 4.42 -7.44
C VAL A 60 -10.57 3.65 -8.55
N GLU A 61 -9.80 3.25 -9.56
CA GLU A 61 -10.28 2.40 -10.64
C GLU A 61 -10.26 0.92 -10.23
N SER A 62 -11.38 0.21 -10.42
CA SER A 62 -11.42 -1.23 -10.15
C SER A 62 -10.67 -2.02 -11.22
N ALA A 63 -10.07 -3.14 -10.83
CA ALA A 63 -9.38 -4.02 -11.77
C ALA A 63 -10.29 -4.53 -12.92
N LYS A 64 -11.62 -4.58 -12.71
CA LYS A 64 -12.58 -4.90 -13.79
C LYS A 64 -12.62 -3.82 -14.86
N VAL A 65 -12.67 -2.56 -14.44
CA VAL A 65 -12.69 -1.40 -15.35
C VAL A 65 -11.38 -1.33 -16.13
N THR A 66 -10.24 -1.50 -15.46
CA THR A 66 -8.92 -1.49 -16.11
C THR A 66 -8.82 -2.55 -17.19
N ARG A 67 -9.33 -3.76 -16.92
CA ARG A 67 -9.33 -4.83 -17.92
C ARG A 67 -10.30 -4.60 -19.07
N ASN A 68 -11.39 -3.86 -18.86
CA ASN A 68 -12.28 -3.50 -19.96
C ASN A 68 -11.61 -2.53 -20.94
N TYR A 69 -10.74 -1.64 -20.44
CA TYR A 69 -9.99 -0.69 -21.27
C TYR A 69 -8.72 -1.30 -21.88
N PHE A 70 -7.91 -1.99 -21.08
CA PHE A 70 -6.57 -2.46 -21.47
C PHE A 70 -6.51 -3.97 -21.78
N GLY A 71 -7.63 -4.68 -21.72
CA GLY A 71 -7.69 -6.12 -21.95
C GLY A 71 -7.17 -6.95 -20.77
N VAL A 72 -6.76 -8.19 -21.05
CA VAL A 72 -6.42 -9.19 -20.03
C VAL A 72 -4.92 -9.39 -19.84
N THR A 73 -4.10 -8.43 -20.27
CA THR A 73 -2.64 -8.46 -20.13
C THR A 73 -2.21 -8.67 -18.69
N ASN A 74 -1.20 -9.53 -18.48
CA ASN A 74 -0.63 -9.80 -17.17
C ASN A 74 0.33 -8.69 -16.72
N TRP A 75 -0.21 -7.66 -16.04
CA TRP A 75 0.58 -6.58 -15.44
C TRP A 75 1.21 -6.96 -14.09
N PHE A 76 0.73 -8.02 -13.45
CA PHE A 76 1.24 -8.48 -12.16
C PHE A 76 2.60 -9.19 -12.28
N GLY A 77 2.92 -9.72 -13.47
CA GLY A 77 4.13 -10.49 -13.74
C GLY A 77 3.97 -11.98 -13.47
N GLY A 78 5.09 -12.71 -13.49
CA GLY A 78 5.12 -14.17 -13.39
C GLY A 78 4.96 -14.88 -14.74
N GLU A 79 4.72 -16.19 -14.70
CA GLU A 79 4.55 -17.00 -15.90
C GLU A 79 3.20 -16.73 -16.60
N GLY A 80 3.26 -16.45 -17.89
CA GLY A 80 2.08 -16.25 -18.75
C GLY A 80 1.74 -14.78 -19.04
N THR A 81 1.10 -14.56 -20.19
CA THR A 81 0.76 -13.23 -20.72
C THR A 81 -0.63 -12.74 -20.32
N VAL A 82 -1.48 -13.64 -19.79
CA VAL A 82 -2.87 -13.35 -19.40
C VAL A 82 -2.97 -13.27 -17.88
N ALA A 83 -3.50 -12.17 -17.36
CA ALA A 83 -3.69 -11.95 -15.92
C ALA A 83 -4.39 -13.15 -15.26
N CYS A 84 -3.86 -13.66 -14.16
CA CYS A 84 -4.41 -14.83 -13.44
C CYS A 84 -5.88 -14.65 -13.12
N GLY A 85 -6.24 -13.44 -12.67
CA GLY A 85 -7.60 -13.03 -12.41
C GLY A 85 -8.48 -12.93 -13.65
N SER A 86 -8.06 -13.29 -14.87
CA SER A 86 -8.91 -13.38 -16.07
C SER A 86 -9.04 -14.80 -16.59
N GLN A 87 -8.24 -15.74 -16.05
CA GLN A 87 -8.25 -17.13 -16.47
C GLN A 87 -9.38 -17.88 -15.76
N ILE A 88 -10.39 -18.31 -16.51
CA ILE A 88 -11.58 -19.00 -15.95
C ILE A 88 -11.19 -20.22 -15.12
N ARG A 89 -10.20 -21.00 -15.58
CA ARG A 89 -9.74 -22.21 -14.90
C ARG A 89 -9.18 -21.91 -13.51
N LEU A 90 -8.31 -20.89 -13.39
CA LEU A 90 -7.71 -20.50 -12.11
C LEU A 90 -8.76 -19.92 -11.17
N ARG A 91 -9.64 -19.04 -11.66
CA ARG A 91 -10.74 -18.50 -10.87
C ARG A 91 -11.61 -19.60 -10.28
N THR A 92 -12.06 -20.56 -11.10
CA THR A 92 -12.89 -21.68 -10.65
C THR A 92 -12.18 -22.54 -9.62
N LEU A 93 -10.86 -22.76 -9.77
CA LEU A 93 -10.08 -23.52 -8.77
C LEU A 93 -9.97 -22.76 -7.44
N CYS A 94 -9.74 -21.44 -7.48
CA CYS A 94 -9.69 -20.60 -6.28
C CYS A 94 -11.06 -20.51 -5.57
N GLU A 95 -12.14 -20.32 -6.32
CA GLU A 95 -13.51 -20.23 -5.76
C GLU A 95 -13.96 -21.54 -5.10
N ARG A 96 -13.49 -22.68 -5.59
CA ARG A 96 -13.79 -24.00 -5.00
C ARG A 96 -12.90 -24.36 -3.81
N ASN A 97 -11.85 -23.62 -3.56
CA ASN A 97 -10.88 -23.92 -2.51
C ASN A 97 -11.15 -23.07 -1.27
N ASP A 98 -11.96 -23.62 -0.36
CA ASP A 98 -12.32 -23.00 0.92
C ASP A 98 -11.37 -23.38 2.07
N ARG A 99 -10.39 -24.25 1.81
CA ARG A 99 -9.50 -24.82 2.84
C ARG A 99 -8.14 -24.15 2.92
N THR A 100 -7.63 -23.62 1.81
CA THR A 100 -6.34 -22.94 1.80
C THR A 100 -6.36 -21.72 2.73
N ARG A 101 -5.30 -21.61 3.52
CA ARG A 101 -5.06 -20.48 4.43
C ARG A 101 -3.72 -19.82 4.10
N PHE A 102 -3.65 -18.52 4.38
CA PHE A 102 -2.41 -17.75 4.43
C PHE A 102 -2.36 -17.06 5.78
N ILE A 103 -1.18 -16.97 6.39
CA ILE A 103 -0.97 -16.20 7.62
C ILE A 103 -0.03 -15.06 7.29
N LEU A 104 -0.49 -13.83 7.51
CA LEU A 104 0.28 -12.63 7.31
C LEU A 104 0.60 -12.03 8.68
N MET A 105 1.88 -11.82 8.96
CA MET A 105 2.36 -11.20 10.19
C MET A 105 3.39 -10.13 9.86
N SER A 106 3.49 -9.10 10.69
CA SER A 106 4.49 -8.04 10.54
C SER A 106 5.19 -7.82 11.87
N ASP A 107 6.41 -7.26 11.84
CA ASP A 107 7.20 -6.93 13.04
C ASP A 107 7.43 -8.13 13.97
N VAL A 108 7.82 -9.27 13.38
CA VAL A 108 8.08 -10.51 14.11
C VAL A 108 9.51 -10.52 14.63
N TRP A 109 9.70 -9.99 15.84
CA TRP A 109 11.01 -9.86 16.51
C TRP A 109 11.57 -11.20 16.98
N LEU A 110 12.43 -11.82 16.15
CA LEU A 110 13.03 -13.13 16.37
C LEU A 110 14.09 -13.14 17.48
N ASP A 111 14.55 -11.98 17.92
CA ASP A 111 15.46 -11.80 19.05
C ASP A 111 14.74 -11.89 20.42
N ASP A 112 13.41 -11.88 20.44
CA ASP A 112 12.62 -12.10 21.66
C ASP A 112 12.16 -13.57 21.76
N SER A 113 12.68 -14.27 22.77
CA SER A 113 12.31 -15.66 23.08
C SER A 113 10.80 -15.88 23.21
N ARG A 114 10.02 -14.88 23.66
CA ARG A 114 8.56 -14.97 23.78
C ARG A 114 7.89 -15.06 22.40
N ILE A 115 8.41 -14.30 21.44
CA ILE A 115 7.92 -14.29 20.06
C ILE A 115 8.25 -15.61 19.38
N LEU A 116 9.47 -16.14 19.57
CA LEU A 116 9.85 -17.46 19.06
C LEU A 116 8.94 -18.57 19.63
N SER A 117 8.63 -18.53 20.93
CA SER A 117 7.68 -19.48 21.54
C SER A 117 6.29 -19.37 20.92
N ALA A 118 5.78 -18.15 20.74
CA ALA A 118 4.48 -17.91 20.14
C ALA A 118 4.42 -18.36 18.66
N ILE A 119 5.50 -18.18 17.88
CA ILE A 119 5.59 -18.69 16.50
C ILE A 119 5.56 -20.21 16.51
N ASN A 120 6.27 -20.87 17.42
CA ASN A 120 6.25 -22.32 17.51
C ASN A 120 4.84 -22.85 17.84
N GLU A 121 4.15 -22.24 18.80
CA GLU A 121 2.75 -22.56 19.11
C GLU A 121 1.83 -22.31 17.92
N LEU A 122 2.02 -21.22 17.20
CA LEU A 122 1.26 -20.90 15.99
C LEU A 122 1.47 -21.96 14.91
N ILE A 123 2.72 -22.30 14.59
CA ILE A 123 3.04 -23.35 13.60
C ILE A 123 2.42 -24.68 14.04
N PHE A 124 2.56 -25.05 15.30
CA PHE A 124 1.98 -26.27 15.85
C PHE A 124 0.45 -26.30 15.71
N ALA A 125 -0.23 -25.19 15.98
CA ALA A 125 -1.68 -25.08 15.83
C ALA A 125 -2.17 -25.25 14.39
N PHE A 126 -1.31 -25.01 13.39
CA PHE A 126 -1.64 -25.15 11.97
C PHE A 126 -1.12 -26.46 11.34
N THR A 127 -0.52 -27.38 12.11
CA THR A 127 0.05 -28.64 11.61
C THR A 127 -0.99 -29.50 10.86
N ASP A 128 -2.22 -29.57 11.37
CA ASP A 128 -3.32 -30.36 10.76
C ASP A 128 -4.19 -29.54 9.79
N SER A 129 -3.78 -28.31 9.47
CA SER A 129 -4.51 -27.41 8.59
C SER A 129 -3.91 -27.38 7.18
N GLN A 130 -4.71 -26.99 6.17
CA GLN A 130 -4.20 -26.73 4.81
C GLN A 130 -3.64 -25.30 4.68
N LEU A 131 -2.70 -24.96 5.57
CA LEU A 131 -1.96 -23.70 5.49
C LEU A 131 -0.98 -23.77 4.31
N LEU A 132 -1.06 -22.80 3.39
CA LEU A 132 -0.20 -22.78 2.20
C LEU A 132 1.08 -22.00 2.43
N ALA A 133 1.00 -20.85 3.12
CA ALA A 133 2.17 -20.02 3.38
C ALA A 133 2.02 -19.15 4.63
N PHE A 134 3.16 -18.94 5.30
CA PHE A 134 3.39 -17.82 6.21
C PHE A 134 4.10 -16.71 5.44
N ILE A 135 3.51 -15.52 5.46
CA ILE A 135 4.10 -14.30 4.92
C ILE A 135 4.45 -13.44 6.13
N ILE A 136 5.74 -13.45 6.48
CA ILE A 136 6.24 -12.67 7.61
C ILE A 136 6.97 -11.46 7.07
N CYS A 137 6.36 -10.30 7.28
CA CYS A 137 6.94 -9.00 6.96
C CYS A 137 7.82 -8.55 8.11
N GLY A 138 8.96 -7.95 7.78
CA GLY A 138 9.84 -7.33 8.77
C GLY A 138 9.14 -6.22 9.56
N ASN A 139 9.70 -5.76 10.66
CA ASN A 139 11.09 -5.98 11.10
C ASN A 139 11.30 -7.27 11.93
N PHE A 140 12.46 -7.92 11.77
CA PHE A 140 12.77 -9.20 12.43
C PHE A 140 13.58 -9.08 13.73
N CYS A 141 14.05 -7.87 14.07
CA CYS A 141 14.75 -7.59 15.31
C CYS A 141 14.05 -6.44 16.04
N SER A 142 13.94 -6.53 17.36
CA SER A 142 13.32 -5.49 18.20
C SER A 142 14.12 -4.19 18.24
N GLN A 143 15.44 -4.29 18.02
CA GLN A 143 16.35 -3.15 17.96
C GLN A 143 16.89 -3.01 16.54
N MET A 144 16.69 -1.83 15.95
CA MET A 144 17.13 -1.49 14.59
C MET A 144 18.20 -0.39 14.70
N GLY A 145 19.38 -0.59 14.10
CA GLY A 145 20.35 0.49 13.87
C GLY A 145 21.28 0.86 15.03
N THR A 146 21.47 0.01 16.03
CA THR A 146 22.51 0.19 17.06
C THR A 146 23.72 -0.73 16.82
N ALA A 147 24.94 -0.31 17.15
CA ALA A 147 26.13 -1.16 16.99
C ALA A 147 26.00 -2.49 17.77
N ASP A 148 25.30 -2.47 18.90
CA ASP A 148 25.12 -3.63 19.78
C ASP A 148 23.97 -4.56 19.37
N SER A 149 23.10 -4.17 18.43
CA SER A 149 21.92 -4.99 18.07
C SER A 149 22.25 -6.32 17.40
N TYR A 150 23.47 -6.50 16.89
CA TYR A 150 23.95 -7.77 16.32
C TYR A 150 24.82 -8.60 17.29
N HIS A 151 25.09 -8.09 18.50
CA HIS A 151 25.94 -8.77 19.48
C HIS A 151 25.16 -9.65 20.47
N ARG A 152 23.83 -9.55 20.50
CA ARG A 152 22.96 -10.31 21.43
C ARG A 152 22.51 -11.68 20.94
N THR A 153 22.86 -12.07 19.71
CA THR A 153 22.51 -13.38 19.16
C THR A 153 23.61 -14.41 19.40
N TYR A 154 23.94 -14.71 20.65
CA TYR A 154 24.63 -15.95 21.07
C TYR A 154 24.29 -16.31 22.50
#